data_AF-A0A7C4FU72-F1
#
_entry.id   AF-A0A7C4FU72-F1
#
_cell.length_a   1.000
_cell.length_b   1.000
_cell.length_c   1.000
_cell.angle_alpha   90.00
_cell.angle_beta   90.00
_cell.angle_gamma   90.00
#
_symmetry.space_group_name_H-M   'P 1'
#
loop_
_entity.id
_entity.type
_entity.pdbx_description
1 polymer ?
#
loop_
_entity_poly.entity_id
_entity_poly.type
_entity_poly.pdbx_seq_one_letter_code
_entity_poly.pdbx_strand_id
1 'polypeptide(L)'
;YGYLPGTRAKHGDPVDVIVIATYAVQPGSLLPSRVIGLLEMEDEAGLDNKIVAVPMRKVDPFYASIQDISDLNDATKNLVKHFIEKYKDIEPGKWTKVKGFHGKEVAFCEILESLGE
;
A
#
# COMPACT_ATOMS: atom_id res chain seq x y z
N TYR A 1 1.69 -4.03 -6.77
CA TYR A 1 2.30 -4.34 -5.47
C TYR A 1 3.81 -4.33 -5.63
N GLY A 2 4.54 -3.87 -4.63
CA GLY A 2 6.00 -3.77 -4.60
C GLY A 2 6.43 -3.24 -3.25
N TYR A 3 7.64 -2.68 -3.18
CA TYR A 3 8.19 -2.11 -1.96
C TYR A 3 8.87 -0.75 -2.23
N LEU A 4 9.10 0.04 -1.19
CA LEU A 4 9.86 1.30 -1.26
C LEU A 4 11.36 1.02 -1.07
N PRO A 5 12.21 1.25 -2.09
CA PRO A 5 13.66 1.09 -1.94
C PRO A 5 14.23 2.04 -0.87
N GLY A 6 15.21 1.57 -0.11
CA GLY A 6 15.88 2.38 0.92
C GLY A 6 15.10 2.56 2.23
N THR A 7 13.99 1.84 2.39
CA THR A 7 13.24 1.77 3.65
C THR A 7 13.51 0.44 4.36
N ARG A 8 13.29 0.43 5.68
CA ARG A 8 13.38 -0.74 6.55
C ARG A 8 12.26 -0.69 7.58
N ALA A 9 11.25 -1.53 7.40
CA ALA A 9 10.17 -1.72 8.34
C ALA A 9 10.68 -2.38 9.64
N LYS A 10 9.81 -2.43 10.66
CA LYS A 10 10.15 -2.95 12.01
C LYS A 10 10.67 -4.40 11.99
N HIS A 11 10.27 -5.19 11.00
CA HIS A 11 10.69 -6.59 10.84
C HIS A 11 11.97 -6.75 9.99
N GLY A 12 12.55 -5.65 9.52
CA GLY A 12 13.81 -5.64 8.77
C GLY A 12 13.64 -5.70 7.25
N ASP A 13 12.44 -5.99 6.76
CA ASP A 13 12.09 -5.95 5.34
C ASP A 13 11.77 -4.52 4.86
N PRO A 14 11.90 -4.21 3.57
CA PRO A 14 11.45 -2.93 3.02
C PRO A 14 9.95 -2.70 3.23
N VAL A 15 9.53 -1.44 3.31
CA VAL A 15 8.11 -1.09 3.43
C VAL A 15 7.35 -1.46 2.16
N ASP A 16 6.26 -2.21 2.34
CA ASP A 16 5.37 -2.64 1.27
C ASP A 16 4.51 -1.51 0.72
N VAL A 17 4.22 -1.55 -0.59
CA VAL A 17 3.34 -0.60 -1.27
C VAL A 17 2.37 -1.26 -2.24
N ILE A 18 1.12 -0.84 -2.15
CA ILE A 18 0.06 -1.09 -3.12
C ILE A 18 -0.06 0.16 -4.00
N VAL A 19 0.35 0.04 -5.26
CA VAL A 19 0.14 1.09 -6.25
C VAL A 19 -1.14 0.80 -7.03
N ILE A 20 -2.13 1.70 -6.92
CA ILE A 20 -3.36 1.66 -7.70
C ILE A 20 -3.10 2.41 -9.01
N ALA A 21 -3.18 1.69 -10.13
CA ALA A 21 -2.87 2.21 -11.46
C ALA A 21 -3.87 1.68 -12.50
N THR A 22 -4.00 2.37 -13.63
CA THR A 22 -4.91 1.94 -14.71
C THR A 22 -4.44 0.65 -15.38
N TYR A 23 -3.14 0.41 -15.44
CA TYR A 23 -2.55 -0.76 -16.12
C TYR A 23 -1.57 -1.50 -15.23
N ALA A 24 -1.47 -2.81 -15.45
CA ALA A 24 -0.44 -3.63 -14.84
C ALA A 24 0.95 -3.20 -15.34
N VAL A 25 1.94 -3.33 -14.46
CA VAL A 25 3.34 -2.99 -14.76
C VAL A 25 4.17 -4.27 -14.71
N GLN A 26 5.21 -4.35 -15.55
CA GLN A 26 6.10 -5.49 -15.60
C GLN A 26 6.83 -5.68 -14.25
N PRO A 27 6.88 -6.90 -13.68
CA PRO A 27 7.62 -7.18 -12.46
C PRO A 27 9.10 -6.74 -12.56
N GLY A 28 9.63 -6.18 -11.47
CA GLY A 28 11.00 -5.66 -11.42
C GLY A 28 11.18 -4.24 -12.00
N SER A 29 10.12 -3.63 -12.54
CA SER A 29 10.16 -2.24 -12.99
C SER A 29 10.11 -1.26 -11.82
N LEU A 30 10.76 -0.10 -11.98
CA LEU A 30 10.61 1.03 -11.07
C LEU A 30 9.44 1.91 -11.53
N LEU A 31 8.44 2.11 -10.66
CA LEU A 31 7.28 2.94 -10.94
C LEU A 31 7.30 4.19 -10.06
N PRO A 32 7.55 5.40 -10.61
CA PRO A 32 7.41 6.64 -9.87
C PRO A 32 5.96 6.83 -9.42
N SER A 33 5.75 6.91 -8.10
CA SER A 33 4.43 6.97 -7.48
C SER A 33 4.37 8.05 -6.40
N ARG A 34 3.15 8.49 -6.08
CA ARG A 34 2.85 9.37 -4.95
C ARG A 34 2.05 8.62 -3.92
N VAL A 35 2.47 8.74 -2.67
CA VAL A 35 1.75 8.23 -1.50
C VAL A 35 0.45 9.00 -1.33
N ILE A 36 -0.63 8.26 -1.10
CA ILE A 36 -1.96 8.81 -0.84
C ILE A 36 -2.54 8.30 0.48
N GLY A 37 -1.98 7.25 1.08
CA GLY A 37 -2.48 6.74 2.35
C GLY A 37 -1.76 5.48 2.81
N LEU A 38 -2.33 4.86 3.83
CA LEU A 38 -1.83 3.64 4.45
C LEU A 38 -3.01 2.67 4.69
N LEU A 39 -2.81 1.40 4.38
CA LEU A 39 -3.69 0.30 4.73
C LEU A 39 -3.17 -0.31 6.03
N GLU A 40 -3.90 -0.12 7.13
CA GLU A 40 -3.59 -0.77 8.39
C GLU A 40 -4.18 -2.18 8.37
N MET A 41 -3.32 -3.17 8.55
CA MET A 41 -3.72 -4.56 8.65
C MET A 41 -2.86 -5.34 9.64
N GLU A 42 -3.37 -6.49 10.03
CA GLU A 42 -2.69 -7.45 10.88
C GLU A 42 -2.78 -8.82 10.20
N ASP A 43 -1.72 -9.61 10.34
CA ASP A 43 -1.67 -10.99 9.89
C ASP A 43 -1.13 -11.90 11.01
N GLU A 44 -0.89 -13.17 10.68
CA GLU A 44 -0.39 -14.16 11.66
C GLU A 44 0.94 -13.78 12.35
N ALA A 45 1.72 -12.85 11.78
CA ALA A 45 3.00 -12.39 12.31
C ALA A 45 2.92 -11.03 13.03
N GLY A 46 1.77 -10.35 12.99
CA GLY A 46 1.54 -9.09 13.68
C GLY A 46 1.08 -7.97 12.74
N LEU A 47 1.45 -6.72 13.08
CA LEU A 47 1.09 -5.55 12.28
C LEU A 47 1.87 -5.53 10.96
N ASP A 48 1.17 -5.40 9.84
CA ASP A 48 1.74 -5.42 8.49
C ASP A 48 1.16 -4.27 7.65
N ASN A 49 1.49 -3.03 8.03
CA ASN A 49 1.00 -1.85 7.34
C ASN A 49 1.50 -1.80 5.90
N LYS A 50 0.62 -1.43 4.96
CA LYS A 50 1.00 -1.27 3.54
C LYS A 50 0.73 0.16 3.09
N ILE A 51 1.73 0.78 2.47
CA ILE A 51 1.57 2.10 1.86
C ILE A 51 0.63 1.98 0.66
N VAL A 52 -0.26 2.95 0.51
CA VAL A 52 -1.13 3.07 -0.67
C VAL A 52 -0.67 4.26 -1.49
N ALA A 53 -0.43 4.02 -2.78
CA ALA A 53 0.08 5.01 -3.70
C ALA A 53 -0.65 4.96 -5.05
N VAL A 54 -0.49 6.02 -5.83
CA VAL A 54 -0.90 6.10 -7.24
C VAL A 54 0.30 6.54 -8.08
N PRO A 55 0.38 6.23 -9.39
CA PRO A 55 1.47 6.73 -10.22
C PRO A 55 1.58 8.26 -10.21
N MET A 56 2.78 8.77 -10.51
CA MET A 56 2.98 10.20 -10.75
C MET A 56 2.06 10.69 -11.87
N ARG A 57 1.58 11.94 -11.78
CA ARG A 57 0.63 12.51 -12.76
C ARG A 57 1.11 12.44 -14.23
N LYS A 58 2.43 12.48 -14.44
CA LYS A 58 3.06 12.37 -15.77
C LYS A 58 3.06 10.93 -16.32
N VAL A 59 2.95 9.94 -15.45
CA VAL A 59 2.94 8.51 -15.78
C VAL A 59 1.51 8.04 -16.05
N ASP A 60 0.57 8.40 -15.16
CA ASP A 60 -0.84 8.05 -15.29
C ASP A 60 -1.72 9.26 -14.92
N PRO A 61 -2.34 9.94 -15.90
CA PRO A 61 -3.18 11.10 -15.63
C PRO A 61 -4.56 10.73 -15.06
N PHE A 62 -5.00 9.46 -15.13
CA PHE A 62 -6.35 9.07 -14.66
C PHE A 62 -6.48 9.17 -13.14
N TYR A 63 -5.38 9.01 -12.41
CA TYR A 63 -5.32 9.18 -10.96
C TYR A 63 -4.76 10.55 -10.53
N ALA A 64 -4.66 11.51 -11.45
CA ALA A 64 -4.00 12.79 -11.16
C ALA A 64 -4.72 13.64 -10.11
N SER A 65 -6.05 13.52 -10.01
CA SER A 65 -6.88 14.22 -9.03
C SER A 65 -6.75 13.65 -7.61
N ILE A 66 -6.43 12.35 -7.48
CA ILE A 66 -6.34 11.66 -6.18
C ILE A 66 -5.11 12.18 -5.42
N GLN A 67 -5.31 12.88 -4.30
CA GLN A 67 -4.26 13.42 -3.44
C GLN A 67 -4.18 12.72 -2.09
N ASP A 68 -5.28 12.11 -1.65
CA ASP A 68 -5.38 11.39 -0.39
C ASP A 68 -6.26 10.13 -0.57
N ILE A 69 -6.17 9.19 0.36
CA ILE A 69 -6.97 7.96 0.34
C ILE A 69 -8.48 8.25 0.40
N SER A 70 -8.86 9.38 0.98
CA SER A 70 -10.24 9.86 1.03
C SER A 70 -10.78 10.22 -0.37
N ASP A 71 -9.92 10.56 -1.33
CA ASP A 71 -10.32 10.84 -2.71
C ASP A 71 -10.63 9.56 -3.51
N LEU A 72 -10.19 8.38 -3.04
CA LEU A 72 -10.54 7.12 -3.67
C LEU A 72 -11.99 6.73 -3.37
N ASN A 73 -12.68 6.32 -4.42
CA ASN A 73 -14.03 5.78 -4.29
C ASN A 73 -14.05 4.52 -3.41
N ASP A 74 -15.16 4.31 -2.72
CA ASP A 74 -15.33 3.19 -1.79
C ASP A 74 -15.29 1.83 -2.49
N ALA A 75 -15.69 1.73 -3.77
CA ALA A 75 -15.62 0.48 -4.52
C ALA A 75 -14.17 -0.01 -4.67
N THR A 76 -13.23 0.87 -4.99
CA THR A 76 -11.80 0.56 -5.08
C THR A 76 -11.23 0.19 -3.71
N LYS A 77 -11.56 0.95 -2.67
CA LYS A 77 -11.12 0.63 -1.29
C LYS A 77 -11.64 -0.74 -0.83
N ASN A 78 -12.91 -1.04 -1.11
CA ASN A 78 -13.52 -2.33 -0.79
C ASN A 78 -12.92 -3.48 -1.60
N LEU A 79 -12.57 -3.27 -2.87
CA LEU A 79 -11.89 -4.27 -3.68
C LEU A 79 -10.51 -4.62 -3.10
N VAL A 80 -9.72 -3.60 -2.76
CA VAL A 80 -8.40 -3.79 -2.12
C VAL A 80 -8.56 -4.50 -0.78
N LYS A 81 -9.48 -4.04 0.07
CA LYS A 81 -9.78 -4.66 1.36
C LYS A 81 -10.15 -6.14 1.20
N HIS A 82 -11.09 -6.44 0.32
CA HIS A 82 -11.56 -7.80 0.09
C HIS A 82 -10.44 -8.71 -0.40
N PHE A 83 -9.62 -8.25 -1.35
CA PHE A 83 -8.47 -9.01 -1.82
C PHE A 83 -7.50 -9.32 -0.66
N ILE A 84 -7.14 -8.30 0.13
CA ILE A 84 -6.21 -8.46 1.25
C ILE A 84 -6.77 -9.43 2.29
N GLU A 85 -8.05 -9.32 2.68
CA GLU A 85 -8.66 -10.21 3.67
C GLU A 85 -8.81 -11.66 3.19
N LYS A 86 -8.65 -11.93 1.88
CA LYS A 86 -8.98 -13.23 1.28
C LYS A 86 -7.84 -13.97 0.64
N TYR A 87 -6.77 -13.30 0.23
CA TYR A 87 -5.73 -13.96 -0.57
C TYR A 87 -5.01 -15.10 0.16
N LYS A 88 -4.99 -15.11 1.50
CA LYS A 88 -4.40 -16.18 2.32
C LYS A 88 -5.40 -17.25 2.79
N ASP A 89 -6.69 -17.18 2.45
CA ASP A 89 -7.74 -18.06 3.05
C ASP A 89 -7.46 -19.57 2.89
N ILE A 90 -6.72 -19.97 1.85
CA ILE A 90 -6.38 -21.37 1.56
C ILE A 90 -5.03 -21.81 2.13
N GLU A 91 -4.25 -20.90 2.70
CA GLU A 91 -2.94 -21.19 3.28
C GLU A 91 -3.11 -21.63 4.75
N PRO A 92 -2.77 -22.89 5.11
CA PRO A 92 -3.00 -23.40 6.46
C PRO A 92 -2.32 -22.55 7.54
N GLY A 93 -3.11 -22.05 8.49
CA GLY A 93 -2.62 -21.27 9.62
C GLY A 93 -2.34 -19.80 9.34
N LYS A 94 -2.53 -19.32 8.09
CA LYS A 94 -2.37 -17.91 7.75
C LYS A 94 -3.71 -17.18 7.71
N TRP A 95 -3.68 -15.90 8.04
CA TRP A 95 -4.87 -15.06 8.04
C TRP A 95 -4.46 -13.61 7.85
N THR A 96 -5.41 -12.78 7.46
CA THR A 96 -5.20 -11.34 7.39
C THR A 96 -6.47 -10.63 7.83
N LYS A 97 -6.32 -9.47 8.43
CA LYS A 97 -7.43 -8.64 8.89
C LYS A 97 -7.13 -7.18 8.62
N VAL A 98 -7.98 -6.55 7.79
CA VAL A 98 -7.88 -5.11 7.53
C VAL A 98 -8.54 -4.35 8.67
N LYS A 99 -7.78 -3.43 9.29
CA LYS A 99 -8.27 -2.51 10.32
C LYS A 99 -8.86 -1.25 9.70
N GLY A 100 -8.25 -0.74 8.64
CA GLY A 100 -8.78 0.40 7.92
C GLY A 100 -7.77 1.08 7.01
N PHE A 101 -8.21 2.20 6.44
CA PHE A 101 -7.39 3.09 5.63
C PHE A 101 -7.12 4.37 6.41
N HIS A 102 -5.88 4.87 6.32
CA HIS A 102 -5.44 6.13 6.92
C HIS A 102 -4.92 7.08 5.84
N GLY A 103 -5.05 8.39 6.10
CA GLY A 103 -4.59 9.45 5.21
C GLY A 103 -3.08 9.44 4.97
N LYS A 104 -2.64 10.19 3.97
CA LYS A 104 -1.23 10.23 3.55
C LYS A 104 -0.29 10.70 4.66
N GLU A 105 -0.75 11.51 5.61
CA GLU A 105 0.07 12.01 6.72
C GLU A 105 0.57 10.84 7.59
N VAL A 106 -0.32 9.90 7.92
CA VAL A 106 0.03 8.69 8.67
C VAL A 106 0.99 7.81 7.87
N ALA A 107 0.76 7.70 6.56
CA ALA A 107 1.64 6.97 5.65
C ALA A 107 3.05 7.56 5.59
N PHE A 108 3.18 8.89 5.58
CA PHE A 108 4.48 9.55 5.61
C PHE A 108 5.19 9.35 6.95
N CYS A 109 4.48 9.36 8.08
CA CYS A 109 5.09 9.03 9.37
C CYS A 109 5.69 7.62 9.35
N GLU A 110 4.94 6.61 8.88
CA GLU A 110 5.44 5.23 8.74
C GLU A 110 6.69 5.16 7.84
N ILE A 111 6.67 5.86 6.68
CA ILE A 111 7.82 5.90 5.78
C ILE A 111 9.03 6.56 6.46
N LEU A 112 8.84 7.70 7.11
CA LEU A 112 9.93 8.42 7.79
C LEU A 112 10.54 7.59 8.92
N GLU A 113 9.73 6.88 9.70
CA GLU A 113 10.19 5.95 10.73
C GLU A 113 10.98 4.76 10.14
N SER A 114 10.70 4.40 8.89
CA SER A 114 11.37 3.32 8.18
C SER A 114 12.66 3.74 7.44
N LEU A 115 12.92 5.04 7.30
CA LEU A 115 14.18 5.50 6.72
C LEU A 115 15.28 5.34 7.77
N GLY A 116 16.29 4.53 7.47
CA GLY A 116 17.50 4.46 8.30
C GLY A 116 18.29 5.77 8.24
N GLU A 117 19.13 6.02 9.25
CA GLU A 117 20.21 7.00 9.17
C GLU A 117 21.17 6.71 8.00
#